data_AF-A0A075FS72-F1
#
_entry.id   AF-A0A075FS72-F1
#
_cell.length_a   1.000
_cell.length_b   1.000
_cell.length_c   1.000
_cell.angle_alpha   90.00
_cell.angle_beta   90.00
_cell.angle_gamma   90.00
#
_symmetry.space_group_name_H-M   'P 1'
#
loop_
_entity.id
_entity.type
_entity.pdbx_description
1 polymer ?
#
loop_
_entity_poly.entity_id
_entity_poly.type
_entity_poly.pdbx_seq_one_letter_code
_entity_poly.pdbx_strand_id
1 'polypeptide(L)'
;MQGIQMSERGAALLNGHLRHVGEWAVTIPTGDLERGLVRWLEEILYQGSVEDRWLVESDLVIEEDCLRAQVLWVDARDVELEVEVKAITLHDLAVREVAEGEIVEGVEGVPSFEGPGWMAQVVLDI
;
A
#
# COMPACT_ATOMS: atom_id res chain seq x y z
N MET A 1 4.22 -0.83 -0.37
CA MET A 1 4.04 -1.69 -1.57
C MET A 1 4.74 -1.09 -2.79
N GLN A 2 4.27 0.03 -3.37
CA GLN A 2 4.85 0.58 -4.61
C GLN A 2 6.35 0.94 -4.53
N GLY A 3 6.85 1.41 -3.40
CA GLY A 3 8.29 1.67 -3.23
C GLY A 3 9.20 0.44 -3.45
N ILE A 4 8.69 -0.80 -3.25
CA ILE A 4 9.45 -2.04 -3.49
C ILE A 4 9.68 -2.28 -4.99
N GLN A 5 8.82 -1.72 -5.85
CA GLN A 5 8.89 -1.88 -7.29
C GLN A 5 9.88 -0.89 -7.95
N MET A 6 10.23 0.20 -7.27
CA MET A 6 11.04 1.28 -7.84
C MET A 6 12.52 0.93 -7.87
N SER A 7 13.21 1.35 -8.93
CA SER A 7 14.68 1.36 -8.92
C SER A 7 15.22 2.43 -7.99
N GLU A 8 16.47 2.29 -7.54
CA GLU A 8 17.16 3.34 -6.77
C GLU A 8 17.10 4.71 -7.48
N ARG A 9 17.22 4.70 -8.81
CA ARG A 9 17.15 5.93 -9.63
C ARG A 9 15.73 6.49 -9.65
N GLY A 10 14.71 5.64 -9.84
CA GLY A 10 13.31 6.05 -9.76
C GLY A 10 12.97 6.69 -8.42
N ALA A 11 13.44 6.10 -7.32
CA ALA A 11 13.23 6.62 -5.97
C ALA A 11 13.87 8.01 -5.78
N ALA A 12 15.10 8.20 -6.27
CA ALA A 12 15.80 9.48 -6.17
C ALA A 12 15.13 10.61 -6.97
N LEU A 13 14.51 10.29 -8.11
CA LEU A 13 13.88 11.28 -8.99
C LEU A 13 12.41 11.55 -8.65
N LEU A 14 11.76 10.69 -7.84
CA LEU A 14 10.33 10.73 -7.57
C LEU A 14 9.81 12.11 -7.13
N ASN A 15 10.58 12.82 -6.30
CA ASN A 15 10.20 14.12 -5.75
C ASN A 15 10.27 15.28 -6.76
N GLY A 16 10.90 15.06 -7.92
CA GLY A 16 11.01 16.05 -8.99
C GLY A 16 9.82 16.08 -9.95
N HIS A 17 8.95 15.06 -9.91
CA HIS A 17 7.79 14.98 -10.82
C HIS A 17 6.62 15.84 -10.36
N LEU A 18 5.77 16.21 -11.31
CA LEU A 18 4.52 16.94 -11.03
C LEU A 18 3.60 16.06 -10.19
N ARG A 19 3.22 16.56 -9.00
CA ARG A 19 2.25 15.90 -8.13
C ARG A 19 0.83 16.28 -8.53
N HIS A 20 -0.03 15.28 -8.55
CA HIS A 20 -1.46 15.41 -8.71
C HIS A 20 -2.16 15.00 -7.41
N VAL A 21 -3.29 15.66 -7.12
CA VAL A 21 -4.17 15.31 -6.00
C VAL A 21 -5.36 14.55 -6.55
N GLY A 22 -5.83 13.52 -5.85
CA GLY A 22 -7.03 12.79 -6.19
C GLY A 22 -7.69 12.15 -4.98
N GLU A 23 -8.85 11.54 -5.21
CA GLU A 23 -9.53 10.68 -4.24
C GLU A 23 -9.67 9.28 -4.84
N TRP A 24 -9.19 8.27 -4.12
CA TRP A 24 -9.37 6.85 -4.45
C TRP A 24 -10.23 6.17 -3.39
N ALA A 25 -11.02 5.18 -3.78
CA ALA A 25 -11.93 4.51 -2.85
C ALA A 25 -12.17 3.06 -3.24
N VAL A 26 -12.33 2.20 -2.23
CA VAL A 26 -12.72 0.79 -2.40
C VAL A 26 -13.85 0.42 -1.45
N THR A 27 -14.73 -0.47 -1.88
CA THR A 27 -15.79 -1.03 -1.02
C THR A 27 -15.23 -2.15 -0.15
N ILE A 28 -15.49 -2.07 1.16
CA ILE A 28 -15.13 -3.09 2.15
C ILE A 28 -16.37 -3.95 2.44
N PRO A 29 -16.38 -5.23 2.07
CA PRO A 29 -17.49 -6.11 2.42
C PRO A 29 -17.53 -6.32 3.94
N THR A 30 -18.62 -5.90 4.60
CA THR A 30 -18.97 -6.30 5.98
C THR A 30 -17.90 -6.03 7.04
N GLY A 31 -17.19 -4.90 6.95
CA GLY A 31 -16.17 -4.53 7.94
C GLY A 31 -14.96 -5.47 8.02
N ASP A 32 -14.79 -6.36 7.04
CA ASP A 32 -13.64 -7.26 6.94
C ASP A 32 -12.39 -6.47 6.53
N LEU A 33 -11.62 -6.03 7.52
CA LEU A 33 -10.42 -5.22 7.33
C LEU A 33 -9.32 -5.95 6.55
N GLU A 34 -9.22 -7.27 6.66
CA GLU A 34 -8.26 -8.06 5.87
C GLU A 34 -8.57 -7.95 4.39
N ARG A 35 -9.84 -8.18 4.01
CA ARG A 35 -10.29 -7.99 2.62
C ARG A 35 -10.24 -6.53 2.19
N GLY A 36 -10.52 -5.60 3.10
CA GLY A 36 -10.41 -4.16 2.83
C GLY A 36 -8.99 -3.75 2.46
N LEU A 37 -7.99 -4.23 3.22
CA LEU A 37 -6.57 -4.00 2.93
C LEU A 37 -6.18 -4.55 1.56
N VAL A 38 -6.57 -5.80 1.26
CA VAL A 38 -6.23 -6.44 -0.02
C VAL A 38 -6.81 -5.65 -1.18
N ARG A 39 -8.09 -5.28 -1.12
CA ARG A 39 -8.74 -4.47 -2.15
C ARG A 39 -8.07 -3.11 -2.31
N TRP A 40 -7.65 -2.49 -1.22
CA TRP A 40 -6.92 -1.23 -1.29
C TRP A 40 -5.56 -1.37 -1.98
N LEU A 41 -4.80 -2.42 -1.66
CA LEU A 41 -3.53 -2.70 -2.31
C LEU A 41 -3.71 -3.06 -3.79
N GLU A 42 -4.78 -3.80 -4.14
CA GLU A 42 -5.16 -4.08 -5.52
C GLU A 42 -5.52 -2.79 -6.28
N GLU A 43 -6.26 -1.87 -5.65
CA GLU A 43 -6.58 -0.57 -6.24
C GLU A 43 -5.32 0.26 -6.49
N ILE A 44 -4.37 0.29 -5.55
CA ILE A 44 -3.06 0.95 -5.76
C ILE A 44 -2.33 0.32 -6.96
N LEU A 45 -2.35 -1.00 -7.07
CA LEU A 45 -1.70 -1.70 -8.17
C LEU A 45 -2.40 -1.40 -9.51
N TYR A 46 -3.74 -1.41 -9.53
CA TYR A 46 -4.55 -1.05 -10.70
C TYR A 46 -4.29 0.39 -11.15
N GLN A 47 -4.28 1.36 -10.22
CA GLN A 47 -4.00 2.76 -10.52
C GLN A 47 -2.61 2.93 -11.15
N GLY A 48 -1.60 2.26 -10.61
CA GLY A 48 -0.23 2.33 -11.13
C GLY A 48 -0.04 1.64 -12.49
N SER A 49 -0.65 0.47 -12.69
CA SER A 49 -0.40 -0.39 -13.85
C SER A 49 -1.36 -0.17 -15.03
N VAL A 50 -2.59 0.29 -14.76
CA VAL A 50 -3.64 0.44 -15.77
C VAL A 50 -4.02 1.90 -16.01
N GLU A 51 -4.08 2.72 -14.95
CA GLU A 51 -4.48 4.14 -15.05
C GLU A 51 -3.30 5.11 -15.21
N ASP A 52 -2.06 4.62 -15.27
CA ASP A 52 -0.83 5.41 -15.29
C ASP A 52 -0.68 6.37 -14.09
N ARG A 53 -1.19 6.01 -12.91
CA ARG A 53 -1.14 6.83 -11.68
C ARG A 53 -0.35 6.14 -10.57
N TRP A 54 0.88 6.58 -10.39
CA TRP A 54 1.76 6.08 -9.34
C TRP A 54 1.50 6.79 -8.02
N LEU A 55 1.13 6.04 -6.98
CA LEU A 55 0.87 6.57 -5.64
C LEU A 55 2.18 7.01 -4.97
N VAL A 56 2.14 8.19 -4.38
CA VAL A 56 3.25 8.78 -3.61
C VAL A 56 2.91 8.76 -2.13
N GLU A 57 1.72 9.24 -1.80
CA GLU A 57 1.24 9.42 -0.44
C GLU A 57 -0.27 9.27 -0.42
N SER A 58 -0.81 8.75 0.68
CA SER A 58 -2.25 8.59 0.88
C SER A 58 -2.64 8.82 2.32
N ASP A 59 -3.68 9.62 2.54
CA ASP A 59 -4.35 9.78 3.83
C ASP A 59 -5.67 9.02 3.78
N LEU A 60 -5.77 7.93 4.56
CA LEU A 60 -6.90 7.01 4.54
C LEU A 60 -7.95 7.32 5.62
N VAL A 61 -9.22 7.14 5.25
CA VAL A 61 -10.36 7.07 6.15
C VAL A 61 -11.08 5.75 5.92
N ILE A 62 -11.31 5.00 6.98
CA ILE A 62 -12.08 3.75 6.96
C ILE A 62 -13.47 4.05 7.52
N GLU A 63 -14.48 3.84 6.70
CA GLU A 63 -15.89 3.95 7.03
C GLU A 63 -16.52 2.54 7.10
N GLU A 64 -17.82 2.45 7.39
CA GLU A 64 -18.50 1.16 7.66
C GLU A 64 -18.49 0.20 6.47
N ASP A 65 -18.57 0.72 5.24
CA ASP A 65 -18.66 -0.05 3.99
C ASP A 65 -17.62 0.34 2.94
N CYS A 66 -16.75 1.32 3.23
CA CYS A 66 -15.74 1.76 2.29
C CYS A 66 -14.47 2.28 2.96
N LEU A 67 -13.37 2.22 2.20
CA LEU A 67 -12.14 2.92 2.50
C LEU A 67 -11.95 3.97 1.43
N ARG A 68 -11.73 5.20 1.86
CA ARG A 68 -11.44 6.35 1.00
C ARG A 68 -10.08 6.89 1.34
N ALA A 69 -9.39 7.43 0.35
CA ALA A 69 -8.13 8.11 0.58
C ALA A 69 -8.01 9.36 -0.28
N GLN A 70 -7.54 10.44 0.34
CA GLN A 70 -6.92 11.52 -0.41
C GLN A 70 -5.52 11.06 -0.79
N VAL A 71 -5.17 11.21 -2.07
CA VAL A 71 -3.91 10.67 -2.61
C VAL A 71 -3.11 11.74 -3.33
N LEU A 72 -1.79 11.63 -3.20
CA LEU A 72 -0.83 12.27 -4.08
C LEU A 72 -0.27 11.24 -5.04
N TRP A 73 -0.28 11.55 -6.33
CA TRP A 73 0.22 10.65 -7.35
C TRP A 73 1.03 11.39 -8.43
N VAL A 74 1.83 10.65 -9.18
CA VAL A 74 2.58 11.10 -10.36
C VAL A 74 2.27 10.20 -11.56
N ASP A 75 2.58 10.67 -12.77
CA ASP A 75 2.47 9.84 -13.97
C ASP A 75 3.36 8.60 -13.83
N ALA A 76 2.79 7.41 -13.89
CA ALA A 76 3.53 6.16 -13.69
C ALA A 76 4.62 5.96 -14.75
N ARG A 77 4.48 6.57 -15.93
CA ARG A 77 5.46 6.50 -17.03
C ARG A 77 6.73 7.28 -16.73
N ASP A 78 6.67 8.21 -15.77
CA ASP A 78 7.83 8.95 -15.29
C ASP A 78 8.59 8.20 -14.17
N VAL A 79 8.04 7.08 -13.67
CA VAL A 79 8.63 6.28 -12.60
C VAL A 79 9.37 5.08 -13.17
N GLU A 80 10.65 4.96 -12.85
CA GLU A 80 11.46 3.81 -13.23
C GLU A 80 11.27 2.65 -12.24
N LEU A 81 10.87 1.50 -12.78
CA LEU A 81 10.68 0.26 -12.03
C LEU A 81 11.93 -0.63 -12.13
N GLU A 82 12.27 -1.29 -11.04
CA GLU A 82 13.25 -2.39 -10.99
C GLU A 82 12.56 -3.75 -10.95
N VAL A 83 11.40 -3.81 -10.31
CA VAL A 83 10.59 -5.02 -10.13
C VAL A 83 9.13 -4.69 -10.40
N GLU A 84 8.40 -5.63 -11.00
CA GLU A 84 6.97 -5.52 -11.24
C GLU A 84 6.20 -6.39 -10.22
N VAL A 85 5.20 -5.83 -9.56
CA VAL A 85 4.26 -6.64 -8.76
C VAL A 85 3.08 -7.01 -9.64
N LYS A 86 2.78 -8.30 -9.77
CA LYS A 86 1.68 -8.82 -10.61
C LYS A 86 0.35 -8.90 -9.87
N ALA A 87 0.38 -9.24 -8.58
CA ALA A 87 -0.83 -9.43 -7.80
C ALA A 87 -0.59 -9.28 -6.29
N ILE A 88 -1.67 -8.98 -5.58
CA ILE A 88 -1.75 -9.04 -4.12
C ILE A 88 -2.32 -10.40 -3.75
N THR A 89 -1.68 -11.13 -2.84
CA THR A 89 -2.13 -12.47 -2.45
C THR A 89 -2.75 -12.47 -1.06
N LEU A 90 -3.70 -13.39 -0.85
CA LEU A 90 -4.23 -13.71 0.48
C LEU A 90 -3.32 -14.70 1.25
N HIS A 91 -2.23 -15.16 0.62
CA HIS A 91 -1.33 -16.12 1.22
C HIS A 91 -0.53 -15.43 2.33
N ASP A 92 -0.54 -16.02 3.53
CA ASP A 92 0.09 -15.47 4.74
C ASP A 92 -0.28 -13.99 5.01
N LEU A 93 -1.50 -13.59 4.61
CA LEU A 93 -2.08 -12.31 4.99
C LEU A 93 -2.36 -12.32 6.50
N ALA A 94 -1.91 -11.27 7.17
CA ALA A 94 -2.26 -11.02 8.55
C ALA A 94 -2.65 -9.56 8.70
N VAL A 95 -3.81 -9.28 9.30
CA VAL A 95 -4.17 -7.94 9.79
C VAL A 95 -4.67 -8.10 11.21
N ARG A 96 -3.96 -7.52 12.18
CA ARG A 96 -4.34 -7.69 13.58
C ARG A 96 -3.93 -6.52 14.45
N GLU A 97 -4.71 -6.34 15.50
CA GLU A 97 -4.35 -5.53 16.64
C GLU A 97 -3.22 -6.21 17.42
N VAL A 98 -2.29 -5.40 17.89
CA VAL A 98 -1.14 -5.78 18.71
C VAL A 98 -1.33 -5.11 20.06
N ALA A 99 -1.42 -5.91 21.12
CA ALA A 99 -1.71 -5.40 22.45
C ALA A 99 -0.53 -4.62 23.04
N GLU A 100 -0.80 -3.80 24.06
CA GLU A 100 0.25 -3.12 24.82
C GLU A 100 1.26 -4.13 25.40
N GLY A 101 2.55 -3.92 25.12
CA GLY A 101 3.64 -4.81 25.54
C GLY A 101 3.79 -6.09 24.72
N GLU A 102 2.97 -6.31 23.69
CA GLU A 102 3.18 -7.40 22.72
C GLU A 102 4.23 -6.98 21.68
N ILE A 103 5.21 -7.86 21.42
CA ILE A 103 6.28 -7.62 20.45
C ILE A 103 6.02 -8.45 19.19
N VAL A 104 5.94 -7.77 18.04
CA VAL A 104 6.02 -8.36 16.71
C VAL A 104 7.46 -8.27 16.24
N GLU A 105 8.10 -9.42 16.07
CA GLU A 105 9.47 -9.47 15.58
C GLU A 105 9.55 -9.01 14.12
N GLY A 106 10.52 -8.14 13.84
CA GLY A 106 10.83 -7.68 12.51
C GLY A 106 11.43 -8.79 11.64
N VAL A 107 11.40 -8.56 10.33
CA VAL A 107 12.10 -9.38 9.32
C VAL A 107 13.15 -8.51 8.61
N GLU A 108 13.90 -9.07 7.66
CA GLU A 108 14.92 -8.31 6.95
C GLU A 108 14.32 -7.06 6.28
N GLY A 109 14.85 -5.88 6.63
CA GLY A 109 14.36 -4.59 6.14
C GLY A 109 13.12 -4.03 6.86
N VAL A 110 12.54 -4.75 7.82
CA VAL A 110 11.35 -4.32 8.59
C VAL A 110 11.68 -4.36 10.10
N PRO A 111 11.56 -3.24 10.83
CA PRO A 111 11.86 -3.21 12.26
C PRO A 111 10.85 -4.02 13.09
N SER A 112 11.26 -4.52 14.25
CA SER A 112 10.32 -5.03 15.26
C SER A 112 9.41 -3.91 15.76
N PHE A 113 8.21 -4.28 16.19
CA PHE A 113 7.17 -3.38 16.65
C PHE A 113 6.64 -3.83 18.03
N GLU A 114 6.53 -2.90 18.99
CA GLU A 114 5.90 -3.14 20.28
C GLU A 114 4.57 -2.37 20.35
N GLY A 115 3.49 -3.05 20.73
CA GLY A 115 2.16 -2.44 20.82
C GLY A 115 2.01 -1.43 21.96
N PRO A 116 0.90 -0.66 21.98
CA PRO A 116 -0.33 -0.93 21.23
C PRO A 116 -0.32 -0.42 19.78
N GLY A 117 -0.99 -1.14 18.88
CA GLY A 117 -1.24 -0.67 17.51
C GLY A 117 -1.76 -1.75 16.58
N TRP A 118 -1.67 -1.52 15.27
CA TRP A 118 -2.08 -2.47 14.24
C TRP A 118 -0.89 -2.88 13.39
N MET A 119 -0.83 -4.17 13.05
CA MET A 119 0.14 -4.72 12.13
C MET A 119 -0.58 -5.36 10.95
N ALA A 120 -0.01 -5.17 9.77
CA ALA A 120 -0.41 -5.87 8.57
C ALA A 120 0.81 -6.50 7.87
N GLN A 121 0.63 -7.73 7.39
CA GLN A 121 1.60 -8.45 6.56
C GLN A 121 0.89 -8.97 5.31
N VAL A 122 1.53 -8.81 4.16
CA VAL A 122 1.02 -9.28 2.86
C VAL A 122 2.16 -9.84 2.03
N VAL A 123 1.88 -10.93 1.31
CA VAL A 123 2.80 -11.50 0.31
C VAL A 123 2.40 -11.02 -1.07
N LEU A 124 3.36 -10.45 -1.79
CA LEU A 124 3.20 -9.96 -3.16
C LEU A 124 3.62 -11.03 -4.16
N ASP A 125 2.89 -11.14 -5.27
CA ASP A 125 3.34 -11.90 -6.45
C ASP A 125 4.15 -10.96 -7.34
N ILE A 126 5.40 -11.33 -7.64
CA ILE A 126 6.41 -10.51 -8.31
C ILE A 126 6.81 -11.15 -9.65
#